data_AF-A0A8J4XTP1-F1
#
_entry.id   AF-A0A8J4XTP1-F1
#
_cell.length_a   1.000
_cell.length_b   1.000
_cell.length_c   1.000
_cell.angle_alpha   90.00
_cell.angle_beta   90.00
_cell.angle_gamma   90.00
#
_symmetry.space_group_name_H-M   'P 1'
#
loop_
_entity.id
_entity.type
_entity.pdbx_description
1 polymer ?
#
loop_
_entity_poly.entity_id
_entity_poly.type
_entity_poly.pdbx_seq_one_letter_code
_entity_poly.pdbx_strand_id
1 'polypeptide(L)'
;MTGKKKGAASLLVRHCEAAGHTQPIHKVHCIIHQESLCFKSANLTDVMSVVVKVVNSILSRSLNHRQFQALTDEVNAHYGDLLYFCEVRCLSHGAMLSRVCDLQQEIATFLRQKNLPGADHFSNPQWLARLALLRYHYAPK
;
A
#
# COMPACT_ATOMS: atom_id res chain seq x y z
N MET A 1 13.96 -12.83 11.38
CA MET A 1 14.84 -14.02 11.55
C MET A 1 16.15 -13.66 12.27
N THR A 2 16.08 -13.11 13.49
CA THR A 2 17.27 -12.69 14.27
C THR A 2 17.20 -13.24 15.69
N GLY A 3 16.90 -14.54 15.82
CA GLY A 3 17.02 -15.20 17.12
C GLY A 3 18.49 -15.26 17.54
N LYS A 4 18.83 -14.73 18.72
CA LYS A 4 20.22 -14.72 19.24
C LYS A 4 20.87 -16.11 19.34
N LYS A 5 20.06 -17.17 19.49
CA LYS A 5 20.53 -18.55 19.68
C LYS A 5 20.11 -19.54 18.59
N LYS A 6 18.98 -19.29 17.92
CA LYS A 6 18.35 -20.21 16.94
C LYS A 6 17.96 -19.52 15.62
N GLY A 7 18.33 -18.25 15.41
CA GLY A 7 18.05 -17.56 14.15
C GLY A 7 18.96 -18.06 13.03
N ALA A 8 18.48 -18.07 11.78
CA ALA A 8 19.27 -18.49 10.62
C ALA A 8 20.65 -17.82 10.55
N ALA A 9 20.72 -16.50 10.76
CA ALA A 9 21.99 -15.77 10.77
C ALA A 9 22.93 -16.18 11.93
N SER A 10 22.40 -16.64 13.07
CA SER A 10 23.22 -17.15 14.18
C SER A 10 23.73 -18.58 13.91
N LEU A 11 22.94 -19.39 13.21
CA LEU A 11 23.33 -20.74 12.81
C LEU A 11 24.40 -20.71 11.71
N LEU A 12 24.25 -19.80 10.74
CA LEU A 12 25.25 -19.56 9.68
C LEU A 12 26.61 -19.15 10.26
N VAL A 13 26.63 -18.20 11.20
CA VAL A 13 27.86 -17.79 11.88
C VAL A 13 28.54 -18.97 12.57
N ARG A 14 27.82 -19.75 13.37
CA ARG A 14 28.38 -20.93 14.05
C ARG A 14 28.90 -21.99 13.10
N HIS A 15 28.20 -22.21 11.99
CA HIS A 15 28.61 -23.18 10.99
C HIS A 15 29.91 -22.77 10.31
N CYS A 16 30.05 -21.49 9.93
CA CYS A 16 31.28 -20.95 9.36
C CYS A 16 32.44 -20.99 10.36
N GLU A 17 32.20 -20.65 11.63
CA GLU A 17 33.20 -20.78 12.71
C GLU A 17 33.67 -22.23 12.87
N ALA A 18 32.73 -23.20 12.88
CA ALA A 18 33.05 -24.62 12.97
C ALA A 18 33.80 -25.15 11.73
N ALA A 19 33.60 -24.54 10.56
CA ALA A 19 34.31 -24.84 9.32
C ALA A 19 35.68 -24.15 9.21
N GLY A 20 36.12 -23.42 10.23
CA GLY A 20 37.42 -22.73 10.24
C GLY A 20 37.43 -21.36 9.53
N HIS A 21 36.27 -20.83 9.14
CA HIS A 21 36.17 -19.48 8.60
C HIS A 21 36.09 -18.46 9.73
N THR A 22 37.14 -17.67 9.91
CA THR A 22 37.27 -16.65 10.97
C THR A 22 36.92 -15.24 10.52
N GLN A 23 36.66 -15.05 9.23
CA GLN A 23 36.29 -13.76 8.67
C GLN A 23 34.89 -13.31 9.13
N PRO A 24 34.72 -12.04 9.50
CA PRO A 24 33.48 -11.53 10.07
C PRO A 24 32.34 -11.62 9.05
N ILE A 25 31.24 -12.27 9.45
CA ILE A 25 30.03 -12.33 8.65
C ILE A 25 29.20 -11.07 8.88
N HIS A 26 29.13 -10.23 7.85
CA HIS A 26 28.29 -9.04 7.86
C HIS A 26 26.82 -9.43 7.67
N LYS A 27 26.00 -9.14 8.69
CA LYS A 27 24.55 -9.33 8.66
C LYS A 27 23.91 -8.05 8.12
N VAL A 28 23.63 -8.02 6.83
CA VAL A 28 22.85 -6.94 6.24
C VAL A 28 21.37 -7.34 6.30
N HIS A 29 20.54 -6.45 6.83
CA HIS A 29 19.10 -6.65 6.75
C HIS A 29 18.64 -6.38 5.32
N CYS A 30 17.82 -7.28 4.76
CA CYS A 30 17.19 -7.01 3.48
C CYS A 30 16.34 -5.73 3.59
N ILE A 31 16.62 -4.74 2.74
CA ILE A 31 15.89 -3.47 2.74
C ILE A 31 14.39 -3.69 2.56
N ILE A 32 13.98 -4.67 1.75
CA ILE A 32 12.57 -5.05 1.55
C ILE A 32 11.94 -5.54 2.87
N HIS A 33 12.69 -6.30 3.68
CA HIS A 33 12.21 -6.76 4.98
C HIS A 33 12.08 -5.60 5.98
N GLN A 34 13.02 -4.66 5.98
CA GLN A 34 12.95 -3.46 6.83
C GLN A 34 11.79 -2.55 6.42
N GLU A 35 11.62 -2.33 5.12
CA GLU A 35 10.50 -1.59 4.53
C GLU A 35 9.15 -2.20 4.94
N SER A 36 9.02 -3.54 4.89
CA SER A 36 7.83 -4.26 5.37
C SER A 36 7.60 -4.13 6.88
N LEU A 37 8.66 -4.13 7.69
CA LEU A 37 8.58 -3.90 9.13
C LEU A 37 8.15 -2.46 9.44
N CYS A 38 8.75 -1.46 8.78
CA CYS A 38 8.38 -0.05 8.91
C CYS A 38 6.92 0.19 8.49
N PHE A 39 6.47 -0.47 7.43
CA PHE A 39 5.08 -0.43 6.98
C PHE A 39 4.10 -0.86 8.08
N LYS A 40 4.43 -1.97 8.76
CA LYS A 40 3.64 -2.50 9.87
C LYS A 40 3.70 -1.59 11.09
N SER A 41 4.87 -1.07 11.46
CA SER A 41 5.01 -0.18 12.62
C SER A 41 4.34 1.18 12.42
N ALA A 42 4.23 1.65 11.17
CA ALA A 42 3.52 2.88 10.83
C ALA A 42 1.99 2.69 10.68
N ASN A 43 1.46 1.50 11.02
CA ASN A 43 0.05 1.10 10.87
C ASN A 43 -0.51 1.41 9.47
N LEU A 44 0.31 1.34 8.41
CA LEU A 44 -0.15 1.63 7.04
C LEU A 44 -1.08 0.55 6.49
N THR A 45 -1.16 -0.60 7.16
CA THR A 45 -2.14 -1.66 6.92
C THR A 45 -3.59 -1.17 7.01
N ASP A 46 -3.90 -0.28 7.96
CA ASP A 46 -5.26 0.24 8.13
C ASP A 46 -5.67 1.14 6.96
N VAL A 47 -4.73 1.98 6.51
CA VAL A 47 -4.93 2.86 5.34
C VAL A 47 -5.16 2.01 4.10
N MET A 48 -4.33 0.98 3.88
CA MET A 48 -4.49 0.06 2.76
C MET A 48 -5.85 -0.65 2.78
N SER A 49 -6.28 -1.14 3.95
CA SER A 49 -7.59 -1.79 4.13
C SER A 49 -8.76 -0.86 3.76
N VAL A 50 -8.69 0.40 4.18
CA VAL A 50 -9.68 1.43 3.81
C VAL A 50 -9.68 1.68 2.30
N VAL A 51 -8.50 1.87 1.68
CA VAL A 51 -8.37 2.09 0.24
C VAL A 51 -9.00 0.94 -0.54
N VAL A 52 -8.67 -0.30 -0.18
CA VAL A 52 -9.22 -1.49 -0.85
C VAL A 52 -10.73 -1.55 -0.72
N LYS A 53 -11.29 -1.25 0.47
CA LYS A 53 -12.74 -1.23 0.67
C LYS A 53 -13.42 -0.16 -0.18
N VAL A 54 -12.84 1.04 -0.26
CA VAL A 54 -13.37 2.15 -1.06
C VAL A 54 -13.36 1.79 -2.55
N VAL A 55 -12.21 1.36 -3.07
CA VAL A 55 -12.06 0.93 -4.46
C VAL A 55 -13.05 -0.19 -4.79
N ASN A 56 -13.15 -1.21 -3.94
CA ASN A 56 -14.09 -2.30 -4.16
C ASN A 56 -15.55 -1.84 -4.10
N SER A 57 -15.91 -0.89 -3.23
CA SER A 57 -17.29 -0.36 -3.15
C SER A 57 -17.71 0.39 -4.41
N ILE A 58 -16.75 1.02 -5.09
CA ILE A 58 -16.96 1.71 -6.36
C ILE A 58 -16.99 0.70 -7.51
N LEU A 59 -15.96 -0.15 -7.62
CA LEU A 59 -15.76 -1.00 -8.79
C LEU A 59 -16.62 -2.28 -8.81
N SER A 60 -16.96 -2.85 -7.65
CA SER A 60 -17.72 -4.13 -7.58
C SER A 60 -19.15 -4.05 -8.10
N ARG A 61 -19.72 -2.85 -8.17
CA ARG A 61 -21.09 -2.63 -8.64
C ARG A 61 -21.03 -1.90 -9.98
N SER A 62 -21.48 -2.55 -11.05
CA SER A 62 -21.44 -2.02 -12.41
C SER A 62 -22.05 -0.62 -12.55
N LEU A 63 -23.15 -0.35 -11.85
CA LEU A 63 -23.78 0.97 -11.84
C LEU A 63 -22.89 2.02 -11.16
N ASN A 64 -22.31 1.70 -10.00
CA ASN A 64 -21.42 2.61 -9.30
C ASN A 64 -20.18 2.92 -10.14
N HIS A 65 -19.60 1.90 -10.75
CA HIS A 65 -18.42 2.03 -11.59
C HIS A 65 -18.67 2.97 -12.77
N ARG A 66 -19.76 2.76 -13.53
CA ARG A 66 -20.14 3.64 -14.65
C ARG A 66 -20.42 5.07 -14.20
N GLN A 67 -21.08 5.24 -13.05
CA GLN A 67 -21.37 6.57 -12.51
C GLN A 67 -20.11 7.28 -12.01
N PHE A 68 -19.15 6.54 -11.48
CA PHE A 68 -17.86 7.08 -11.11
C PHE A 68 -17.07 7.53 -12.35
N GLN A 69 -17.04 6.70 -13.40
CA GLN A 69 -16.42 7.07 -14.68
C GLN A 69 -17.04 8.34 -15.26
N ALA A 70 -18.37 8.42 -15.27
CA ALA A 70 -19.09 9.62 -15.73
C ALA A 70 -18.73 10.87 -14.90
N LEU A 71 -18.62 10.73 -13.57
CA LEU A 71 -18.17 11.83 -12.70
C LEU A 71 -16.75 12.27 -13.03
N THR A 72 -15.81 11.34 -13.19
CA THR A 72 -14.41 11.66 -13.51
C THR A 72 -14.28 12.29 -14.90
N ASP A 73 -15.11 11.89 -15.86
CA ASP A 73 -15.15 12.49 -17.20
C ASP A 73 -15.72 13.91 -17.15
N GLU A 74 -16.79 14.15 -16.37
CA GLU A 74 -17.43 15.46 -16.23
C GLU A 74 -16.47 16.52 -15.67
N VAL A 75 -15.65 16.15 -14.69
CA VAL A 75 -14.66 17.07 -14.11
C VAL A 75 -13.31 17.07 -14.85
N ASN A 76 -13.20 16.33 -15.96
CA ASN A 76 -11.96 16.13 -16.71
C ASN A 76 -10.80 15.74 -15.79
N ALA A 77 -11.04 14.75 -14.93
CA ALA A 77 -10.08 14.28 -13.94
C ALA A 77 -8.82 13.69 -14.60
N HIS A 78 -7.72 13.61 -13.84
CA HIS A 78 -6.46 13.10 -14.36
C HIS A 78 -6.56 11.64 -14.87
N TYR A 79 -7.43 10.84 -14.26
CA TYR A 79 -7.78 9.50 -14.72
C TYR A 79 -9.30 9.37 -14.84
N GLY A 80 -9.77 8.73 -15.91
CA GLY A 80 -11.18 8.41 -16.07
C GLY A 80 -11.67 7.20 -15.26
N ASP A 81 -10.78 6.53 -14.49
CA ASP A 81 -11.17 5.35 -13.71
C ASP A 81 -10.15 4.91 -12.65
N LEU A 82 -10.62 4.13 -11.67
CA LEU A 82 -9.79 3.42 -10.69
C LEU A 82 -9.29 2.07 -11.20
N LEU A 83 -8.32 1.50 -10.49
CA LEU A 83 -7.82 0.14 -10.73
C LEU A 83 -8.23 -0.77 -9.58
N TYR A 84 -8.56 -2.03 -9.90
CA TYR A 84 -8.79 -3.04 -8.88
C TYR A 84 -7.52 -3.34 -8.08
N PHE A 85 -7.72 -3.65 -6.81
CA PHE A 85 -6.69 -4.20 -5.96
C PHE A 85 -6.43 -5.67 -6.28
N CYS A 86 -5.16 -6.07 -6.40
CA CYS A 86 -4.75 -7.46 -6.51
C CYS A 86 -3.59 -7.75 -5.55
N GLU A 87 -3.86 -8.46 -4.45
CA GLU A 87 -2.89 -8.78 -3.38
C GLU A 87 -1.60 -9.44 -3.89
N VAL A 88 -1.69 -10.16 -5.02
CA VAL A 88 -0.60 -11.00 -5.54
C VAL A 88 0.49 -10.19 -6.24
N ARG A 89 0.23 -8.92 -6.61
CA ARG A 89 1.13 -8.16 -7.49
C ARG A 89 1.36 -6.75 -6.95
N CYS A 90 2.48 -6.53 -6.27
CA CYS A 90 2.89 -5.22 -5.74
C CYS A 90 2.92 -4.11 -6.81
N LEU A 91 3.21 -4.44 -8.08
CA LEU A 91 3.14 -3.48 -9.19
C LEU A 91 1.73 -2.92 -9.40
N SER A 92 0.69 -3.69 -9.09
CA SER A 92 -0.70 -3.22 -9.15
C SER A 92 -1.05 -2.29 -7.98
N HIS A 93 -0.40 -2.45 -6.83
CA HIS A 93 -0.61 -1.58 -5.67
C HIS A 93 -0.17 -0.15 -5.97
N GLY A 94 1.03 0.05 -6.51
CA GLY A 94 1.55 1.38 -6.82
C GLY A 94 0.68 2.13 -7.84
N ALA A 95 0.25 1.44 -8.90
CA ALA A 95 -0.63 2.01 -9.92
C ALA A 95 -2.01 2.38 -9.36
N MET A 96 -2.64 1.48 -8.61
CA MET A 96 -3.93 1.74 -7.95
C MET A 96 -3.81 2.92 -6.98
N LEU A 97 -2.80 2.92 -6.10
CA LEU A 97 -2.60 3.97 -5.11
C LEU A 97 -2.36 5.33 -5.77
N SER A 98 -1.63 5.37 -6.89
CA SER A 98 -1.44 6.60 -7.65
C SER A 98 -2.78 7.17 -8.12
N ARG A 99 -3.65 6.34 -8.71
CA ARG A 99 -4.98 6.78 -9.13
C ARG A 99 -5.86 7.21 -7.96
N VAL A 100 -5.80 6.51 -6.82
CA VAL A 100 -6.56 6.90 -5.62
C VAL A 100 -6.11 8.25 -5.07
N CYS A 101 -4.80 8.53 -5.06
CA CYS A 101 -4.29 9.85 -4.66
C CYS A 101 -4.70 10.94 -5.64
N ASP A 102 -4.61 10.66 -6.94
CA ASP A 102 -4.89 11.66 -7.99
C ASP A 102 -6.40 11.91 -8.14
N LEU A 103 -7.25 10.95 -7.75
CA LEU A 103 -8.72 11.04 -7.75
C LEU A 103 -9.33 11.25 -6.36
N GLN A 104 -8.54 11.70 -5.38
CA GLN A 104 -8.99 11.76 -3.98
C GLN A 104 -10.26 12.61 -3.78
N GLN A 105 -10.45 13.67 -4.57
CA GLN A 105 -11.61 14.56 -4.46
C GLN A 105 -12.86 13.95 -5.10
N GLU A 106 -12.70 13.32 -6.26
CA GLU A 106 -13.74 12.64 -7.01
C GLU A 106 -14.25 11.44 -6.21
N ILE A 107 -13.34 10.67 -5.61
CA ILE A 107 -13.67 9.56 -4.70
C ILE A 107 -14.47 10.09 -3.51
N ALA A 108 -13.99 11.14 -2.83
CA ALA A 108 -14.69 11.70 -1.68
C ALA A 108 -16.10 12.18 -2.04
N THR A 109 -16.23 12.86 -3.19
CA THR A 109 -17.50 13.38 -3.71
C THR A 109 -18.46 12.24 -4.04
N PHE A 110 -17.99 11.22 -4.77
CA PHE A 110 -18.79 10.06 -5.14
C PHE A 110 -19.30 9.29 -3.92
N LEU A 111 -18.42 9.05 -2.93
CA LEU A 111 -18.79 8.36 -1.70
C LEU A 111 -19.89 9.12 -0.93
N ARG A 112 -19.80 10.45 -0.82
CA ARG A 112 -20.84 11.28 -0.18
C ARG A 112 -22.16 11.21 -0.95
N GLN A 113 -22.14 11.35 -2.27
CA GLN A 113 -23.34 11.27 -3.11
C GLN A 113 -24.05 9.91 -3.00
N LYS A 114 -23.29 8.83 -2.84
CA LYS A 114 -23.82 7.46 -2.71
C LYS A 114 -24.08 7.05 -1.26
N ASN A 115 -23.81 7.93 -0.29
CA ASN A 115 -23.84 7.62 1.14
C ASN A 115 -23.04 6.35 1.48
N LEU A 116 -21.88 6.19 0.84
CA LEU A 116 -20.95 5.09 1.06
C LEU A 116 -19.92 5.48 2.13
N PRO A 117 -19.47 4.52 2.96
CA PRO A 117 -18.49 4.81 4.01
C PRO A 117 -17.12 5.17 3.43
N GLY A 118 -16.35 5.93 4.21
CA GLY A 118 -14.95 6.22 3.93
C GLY A 118 -14.66 7.60 3.31
N ALA A 119 -15.69 8.39 3.00
CA ALA A 119 -15.52 9.76 2.50
C ALA A 119 -14.72 10.66 3.47
N ASP A 120 -14.92 10.48 4.78
CA ASP A 120 -14.27 11.31 5.81
C ASP A 120 -12.76 11.14 5.86
N HIS A 121 -12.24 9.99 5.43
CA HIS A 121 -10.80 9.75 5.34
C HIS A 121 -10.13 10.71 4.35
N PHE A 122 -10.82 11.01 3.24
CA PHE A 122 -10.32 11.92 2.21
C PHE A 122 -10.45 13.41 2.59
N SER A 123 -11.13 13.72 3.71
CA SER A 123 -11.12 15.05 4.32
C SER A 123 -10.05 15.21 5.40
N ASN A 124 -9.40 14.12 5.84
CA ASN A 124 -8.47 14.13 6.96
C ASN A 124 -7.02 14.28 6.46
N PRO A 125 -6.34 15.42 6.72
CA PRO A 125 -4.98 15.66 6.23
C PRO A 125 -3.95 14.64 6.74
N GLN A 126 -4.10 14.19 7.99
CA GLN A 126 -3.19 13.19 8.58
C GLN A 126 -3.36 11.83 7.91
N TRP A 127 -4.59 11.47 7.54
CA TRP A 127 -4.86 10.25 6.82
C TRP A 127 -4.32 10.32 5.38
N LEU A 128 -4.52 11.47 4.69
CA LEU A 128 -3.97 11.71 3.36
C LEU A 128 -2.43 11.66 3.34
N ALA A 129 -1.76 12.18 4.37
CA ALA A 129 -0.30 12.05 4.49
C ALA A 129 0.14 10.59 4.57
N ARG A 130 -0.60 9.75 5.30
CA ARG A 130 -0.32 8.30 5.37
C ARG A 130 -0.61 7.58 4.05
N LEU A 131 -1.65 8.00 3.32
CA LEU A 131 -1.92 7.54 1.96
C LEU A 131 -0.79 7.92 0.99
N ALA A 132 -0.23 9.13 1.10
CA ALA A 132 0.90 9.55 0.30
C ALA A 132 2.17 8.74 0.60
N LEU A 133 2.44 8.45 1.88
CA LEU A 133 3.52 7.53 2.28
C LEU A 133 3.33 6.13 1.69
N LEU A 134 2.08 5.65 1.66
CA LEU A 134 1.71 4.38 1.07
C LEU A 134 1.98 4.39 -0.45
N ARG A 135 1.60 5.45 -1.18
CA ARG A 135 1.92 5.62 -2.60
C ARG A 135 3.44 5.62 -2.83
N TYR A 136 4.20 6.37 -2.04
CA TYR A 136 5.66 6.45 -2.16
C TYR A 136 6.33 5.08 -1.97
N HIS A 137 5.88 4.31 -0.99
CA HIS A 137 6.41 2.97 -0.72
C HIS A 137 6.24 2.00 -1.89
N TYR A 138 5.12 2.09 -2.63
CA TYR A 138 4.82 1.24 -3.79
C TYR A 138 5.21 1.87 -5.13
N ALA A 139 5.89 3.02 -5.12
CA ALA A 139 6.39 3.63 -6.36
C ALA A 139 7.51 2.76 -6.97
N PRO A 140 7.59 2.64 -8.31
CA PRO A 140 8.71 1.98 -8.96
C PRO A 140 10.03 2.71 -8.60
N LYS A 141 11.03 1.94 -8.17
CA LYS A 141 12.38 2.44 -7.83
C LYS A 141 13.28 2.42 -9.05
#